data_AF-A0A368P1T4-F1
#
_entry.id   AF-A0A368P1T4-F1
#
_cell.length_a   1.000
_cell.length_b   1.000
_cell.length_c   1.000
_cell.angle_alpha   90.00
_cell.angle_beta   90.00
_cell.angle_gamma   90.00
#
_symmetry.space_group_name_H-M   'P 1'
#
loop_
_entity.id
_entity.type
_entity.pdbx_description
1 polymer ?
#
loop_
_entity_poly.entity_id
_entity_poly.type
_entity_poly.pdbx_seq_one_letter_code
_entity_poly.pdbx_strand_id
1 'polypeptide(L)'
;MELKAEKIFADYDENGLLIIGFSGKLSNEDFYLIIQDASDREDEQEIELGMDTFHIEVNDQSRGGYGGITELELWKNTLHLKLNEVGKKNLKTDSEIIDIRMKLSEPEFVNLSEKLNIIFEPEKEIKTAYNNGYK
;
A
#
# COMPACT_ATOMS: atom_id res chain seq x y z
N MET A 1 13.53 8.92 2.11
CA MET A 1 12.93 8.86 3.46
C MET A 1 13.08 7.44 3.97
N GLU A 2 13.57 7.25 5.20
CA GLU A 2 13.60 5.93 5.85
C GLU A 2 12.62 5.93 7.02
N LEU A 3 11.76 4.91 7.08
CA LEU A 3 10.74 4.70 8.10
C LEU A 3 11.00 3.36 8.79
N LYS A 4 10.84 3.30 10.11
CA LYS A 4 10.96 2.04 10.86
C LYS A 4 9.60 1.60 11.39
N ALA A 5 8.94 0.71 10.65
CA ALA A 5 7.67 0.15 11.05
C ALA A 5 7.85 -0.86 12.20
N GLU A 6 7.08 -0.66 13.25
CA GLU A 6 6.97 -1.56 14.40
C GLU A 6 5.70 -2.41 14.34
N LYS A 7 4.66 -1.88 13.68
CA LYS A 7 3.40 -2.57 13.43
C LYS A 7 3.02 -2.45 11.97
N ILE A 8 2.50 -3.55 11.44
CA ILE A 8 2.05 -3.67 10.06
C ILE A 8 0.64 -4.25 10.08
N PHE A 9 -0.24 -3.65 9.31
CA PHE A 9 -1.59 -4.10 9.05
C PHE A 9 -1.75 -4.25 7.54
N ALA A 10 -2.38 -5.33 7.09
CA ALA A 10 -2.64 -5.56 5.67
C ALA A 10 -3.88 -6.44 5.56
N ASP A 11 -5.06 -5.81 5.53
CA ASP A 11 -6.33 -6.52 5.42
C ASP A 11 -7.44 -5.61 4.91
N TYR A 12 -8.60 -6.21 4.63
CA TYR A 12 -9.81 -5.48 4.27
C TYR A 12 -10.54 -4.96 5.52
N ASP A 13 -11.17 -3.80 5.38
CA ASP A 13 -12.13 -3.31 6.36
C ASP A 13 -13.53 -3.91 6.14
N GLU A 14 -14.51 -3.48 6.94
CA GLU A 14 -15.90 -3.94 6.86
C GLU A 14 -16.63 -3.55 5.55
N ASN A 15 -16.09 -2.57 4.81
CA ASN A 15 -16.64 -2.08 3.56
C ASN A 15 -15.91 -2.66 2.34
N GLY A 16 -14.93 -3.55 2.55
CA GLY A 16 -14.14 -4.14 1.46
C GLY A 16 -13.01 -3.23 0.96
N LEU A 17 -12.67 -2.15 1.69
CA LEU A 17 -11.51 -1.34 1.40
C LEU A 17 -10.24 -2.09 1.84
N LEU A 18 -9.32 -2.34 0.91
CA LEU A 18 -8.02 -2.92 1.25
C LEU A 18 -7.15 -1.85 1.90
N ILE A 19 -6.68 -2.09 3.13
CA ILE A 19 -5.83 -1.15 3.86
C ILE A 19 -4.51 -1.83 4.21
N ILE A 20 -3.42 -1.22 3.77
CA ILE A 20 -2.04 -1.59 4.14
C ILE A 20 -1.46 -0.44 4.95
N GLY A 21 -1.27 -0.68 6.26
CA GLY A 21 -0.78 0.31 7.21
C GLY A 21 0.57 -0.07 7.80
N PHE A 22 1.45 0.91 7.90
CA PHE A 22 2.74 0.83 8.59
C PHE A 22 2.73 1.89 9.69
N SER A 23 3.09 1.53 10.92
CA SER A 23 3.26 2.52 11.99
C SER A 23 4.48 2.19 12.84
N GLY A 24 5.11 3.23 13.38
CA GLY A 24 6.33 3.08 14.18
C GLY A 24 6.96 4.42 14.51
N LYS A 25 8.29 4.47 14.48
CA LYS A 25 9.06 5.67 14.84
C LYS A 25 9.90 6.22 13.68
N LEU A 26 9.87 7.54 13.52
CA LEU A 26 10.77 8.32 12.68
C LEU A 26 11.44 9.38 13.57
N SER A 27 12.75 9.28 13.80
CA SER A 27 13.49 10.27 14.60
C SER A 27 12.86 10.59 15.97
N ASN A 28 12.32 9.56 16.64
CA ASN A 28 11.57 9.60 17.91
C ASN A 28 10.12 10.09 17.86
N GLU A 29 9.65 10.57 16.70
CA GLU A 29 8.24 10.91 16.47
C GLU A 29 7.47 9.67 16.00
N ASP A 30 6.20 9.57 16.41
CA ASP A 30 5.31 8.56 15.86
C ASP A 30 5.02 8.87 14.39
N PHE A 31 5.02 7.83 13.56
CA PHE A 31 4.54 7.93 12.19
C PHE A 31 3.54 6.85 11.88
N TYR A 32 2.73 7.12 10.87
CA TYR A 32 2.07 6.08 10.09
C TYR A 32 2.17 6.38 8.60
N LEU A 33 2.15 5.31 7.80
CA LEU A 33 1.94 5.35 6.36
C LEU A 33 0.82 4.38 6.04
N ILE A 34 -0.16 4.81 5.26
CA ILE A 34 -1.28 3.95 4.85
C ILE A 34 -1.39 4.00 3.33
N ILE A 35 -1.62 2.83 2.73
CA ILE A 35 -2.03 2.65 1.34
C ILE A 35 -3.42 2.02 1.37
N GLN A 36 -4.38 2.60 0.65
CA GLN A 36 -5.77 2.14 0.61
C GLN A 36 -6.18 1.92 -0.83
N ASP A 37 -6.88 0.83 -1.10
CA ASP A 37 -7.36 0.51 -2.44
C ASP A 37 -8.81 0.07 -2.39
N ALA A 38 -9.65 0.81 -3.11
CA ALA A 38 -11.09 0.59 -3.15
C ALA A 38 -11.43 -0.39 -4.27
N SER A 39 -12.33 -1.33 -3.98
CA SER A 39 -12.72 -2.38 -4.94
C SER A 39 -13.50 -1.85 -6.16
N ASP A 40 -14.04 -0.64 -6.05
CA ASP A 40 -14.86 0.09 -7.02
C ASP A 40 -14.10 1.21 -7.74
N ARG A 41 -12.76 1.25 -7.64
CA ARG A 41 -11.93 2.29 -8.29
C ARG A 41 -12.08 2.40 -9.82
N GLU A 42 -12.65 1.39 -10.47
CA GLU A 42 -12.90 1.39 -11.92
C GLU A 42 -14.26 2.02 -12.30
N ASP A 43 -15.04 2.46 -11.32
CA ASP A 43 -16.32 3.12 -11.57
C ASP A 43 -16.11 4.49 -12.25
N GLU A 44 -17.05 4.87 -13.12
CA GLU A 44 -16.95 6.07 -13.96
C GLU A 44 -16.68 7.35 -13.15
N GLN A 45 -17.27 7.46 -11.96
CA GLN A 45 -17.07 8.59 -11.07
C GLN A 45 -15.63 8.69 -10.53
N GLU A 46 -15.02 7.57 -10.17
CA GLU A 46 -13.65 7.54 -9.64
C GLU A 46 -12.66 7.94 -10.74
N ILE A 47 -12.87 7.45 -11.97
CA ILE A 47 -12.08 7.84 -13.14
C ILE A 47 -12.21 9.34 -13.42
N GLU A 48 -13.43 9.89 -13.40
CA GLU A 48 -13.67 11.33 -13.62
C GLU A 48 -12.98 12.20 -12.56
N LEU A 49 -12.87 11.70 -11.33
CA LEU A 49 -12.20 12.38 -10.22
C LEU A 49 -10.69 12.12 -10.15
N GLY A 50 -10.14 11.23 -10.99
CA GLY A 50 -8.74 10.78 -10.95
C GLY A 50 -8.39 9.97 -9.71
N MET A 51 -9.39 9.28 -9.17
CA MET A 51 -9.35 8.41 -7.99
C MET A 51 -9.34 6.92 -8.37
N ASP A 52 -9.18 6.62 -9.65
CA ASP A 52 -9.07 5.28 -10.26
C ASP A 52 -7.74 4.58 -9.95
N THR A 53 -7.24 4.77 -8.72
CA THR A 53 -5.99 4.23 -8.23
C THR A 53 -6.00 4.20 -6.70
N PHE A 54 -4.96 3.65 -6.09
CA PHE A 54 -4.84 3.60 -4.64
C PHE A 54 -4.66 5.00 -4.04
N HIS A 55 -5.12 5.19 -2.81
CA HIS A 55 -4.81 6.36 -1.98
C HIS A 55 -3.58 6.06 -1.10
N ILE A 56 -2.67 7.02 -0.93
CA ILE A 56 -1.53 6.93 -0.01
C ILE A 56 -1.48 8.14 0.93
N GLU A 57 -1.14 7.93 2.20
CA GLU A 57 -1.09 8.96 3.23
C GLU A 57 0.07 8.73 4.22
N VAL A 58 0.67 9.82 4.72
CA VAL A 58 1.64 9.78 5.83
C VAL A 58 1.24 10.73 6.96
N ASN A 59 1.03 10.21 8.17
CA ASN A 59 0.75 10.91 9.44
C ASN A 59 -0.53 11.75 9.52
N ASP A 60 -1.04 12.27 8.41
CA ASP A 60 -2.20 13.15 8.38
C ASP A 60 -2.78 13.22 6.96
N GLN A 61 -4.10 13.39 6.84
CA GLN A 61 -4.81 13.47 5.56
C GLN A 61 -4.32 14.61 4.65
N SER A 62 -3.79 15.71 5.21
CA SER A 62 -3.21 16.77 4.38
C SER A 62 -1.92 16.36 3.68
N ARG A 63 -1.36 15.20 4.04
CA ARG A 63 -0.19 14.56 3.46
C ARG A 63 -0.57 13.24 2.79
N GLY A 64 -1.72 13.23 2.14
CA GLY A 64 -2.20 12.11 1.35
C GLY A 64 -2.73 12.52 -0.02
N GLY A 65 -3.00 11.52 -0.85
CA GLY A 65 -3.60 11.68 -2.16
C GLY A 65 -3.55 10.40 -2.98
N TYR A 66 -4.13 10.45 -4.18
CA TYR A 66 -4.25 9.30 -5.07
C TYR A 66 -3.00 9.08 -5.91
N GLY A 67 -2.60 7.81 -6.04
CA GLY A 67 -1.50 7.31 -6.84
C GLY A 67 -0.12 7.75 -6.35
N GLY A 68 0.80 7.91 -7.28
CA GLY A 68 2.10 8.55 -7.02
C GLY A 68 3.26 7.62 -6.69
N ILE A 69 3.04 6.29 -6.64
CA ILE A 69 4.09 5.27 -6.60
C ILE A 69 4.28 4.70 -8.01
N THR A 70 5.53 4.59 -8.47
CA THR A 70 5.87 4.04 -9.79
C THR A 70 6.55 2.69 -9.73
N GLU A 71 7.27 2.40 -8.66
CA GLU A 71 7.98 1.14 -8.47
C GLU A 71 7.85 0.70 -7.01
N LEU A 72 7.73 -0.62 -6.81
CA LEU A 72 7.63 -1.26 -5.51
C LEU A 72 8.57 -2.46 -5.46
N GLU A 73 9.41 -2.53 -4.44
CA GLU A 73 10.28 -3.68 -4.18
C GLU A 73 10.09 -4.15 -2.72
N LEU A 74 9.60 -5.38 -2.57
CA LEU A 74 9.38 -6.00 -1.26
C LEU A 74 10.44 -7.07 -0.99
N TRP A 75 11.16 -6.89 0.12
CA TRP A 75 11.99 -7.93 0.73
C TRP A 75 11.52 -8.21 2.16
N LYS A 76 12.02 -9.31 2.73
CA LYS A 76 11.60 -9.81 4.03
C LYS A 76 11.62 -8.79 5.18
N ASN A 77 12.55 -7.83 5.12
CA ASN A 77 12.73 -6.84 6.17
C ASN A 77 12.60 -5.39 5.67
N THR A 78 12.26 -5.19 4.40
CA THR A 78 12.25 -3.84 3.81
C THR A 78 11.25 -3.77 2.67
N LEU A 79 10.47 -2.70 2.64
CA LEU A 79 9.65 -2.32 1.50
C LEU A 79 10.21 -1.00 0.94
N HIS A 80 10.44 -0.95 -0.36
CA HIS A 80 10.89 0.23 -1.06
C HIS A 80 9.79 0.72 -1.99
N LEU A 81 9.45 1.99 -1.87
CA LEU A 81 8.46 2.65 -2.71
C LEU A 81 9.15 3.81 -3.42
N LYS A 82 9.11 3.80 -4.75
CA LYS A 82 9.58 4.91 -5.56
C LYS A 82 8.41 5.80 -5.93
N LEU A 83 8.55 7.08 -5.63
CA LEU A 83 7.55 8.11 -5.86
C LEU A 83 7.84 8.87 -7.14
N ASN A 84 6.80 9.21 -7.88
CA ASN A 84 6.88 10.26 -8.91
C ASN A 84 6.61 11.65 -8.30
N GLU A 85 6.54 12.68 -9.15
CA GLU A 85 6.24 14.05 -8.71
C GLU A 85 4.87 14.18 -8.02
N VAL A 86 3.87 13.39 -8.41
CA VAL A 86 2.55 13.38 -7.76
C VAL A 86 2.67 12.82 -6.34
N GLY A 87 3.34 11.67 -6.18
CA GLY A 87 3.57 11.07 -4.86
C GLY A 87 4.35 11.99 -3.92
N LYS A 88 5.42 12.61 -4.41
CA LYS A 88 6.21 13.61 -3.66
C LYS A 88 5.36 14.80 -3.22
N LYS A 89 4.52 15.31 -4.11
CA LYS A 89 3.60 16.41 -3.82
C LYS A 89 2.55 16.02 -2.78
N ASN A 90 1.91 14.86 -2.94
CA ASN A 90 0.88 14.35 -2.01
C ASN A 90 1.45 14.20 -0.59
N LEU A 91 2.62 13.55 -0.48
CA LEU A 91 3.23 13.24 0.82
C LEU A 91 4.05 14.40 1.42
N LYS A 92 4.12 15.54 0.69
CA LYS A 92 4.91 16.74 1.04
C LYS A 92 6.35 16.39 1.39
N THR A 93 7.01 15.67 0.49
CA THR A 93 8.38 15.17 0.68
C THR A 93 9.23 15.43 -0.54
N ASP A 94 10.49 15.78 -0.33
CA ASP A 94 11.49 15.89 -1.40
C ASP A 94 12.14 14.53 -1.74
N SER A 95 11.86 13.49 -0.94
CA SER A 95 12.40 12.16 -1.17
C SER A 95 11.67 11.47 -2.33
N GLU A 96 12.42 10.99 -3.32
CA GLU A 96 11.90 10.11 -4.37
C GLU A 96 11.64 8.69 -3.85
N ILE A 97 12.30 8.30 -2.76
CA ILE A 97 12.23 6.93 -2.23
C ILE A 97 11.70 6.97 -0.79
N ILE A 98 10.78 6.06 -0.49
CA ILE A 98 10.40 5.70 0.88
C ILE A 98 10.87 4.26 1.12
N ASP A 99 11.84 4.12 2.02
CA ASP A 99 12.30 2.84 2.53
C ASP A 99 11.63 2.56 3.87
N ILE A 100 10.86 1.48 3.97
CA ILE A 100 10.19 1.05 5.19
C ILE A 100 10.90 -0.18 5.72
N ARG A 101 11.66 -0.01 6.81
CA ARG A 101 12.27 -1.11 7.56
C ARG A 101 11.24 -1.77 8.45
N MET A 102 11.20 -3.09 8.42
CA MET A 102 10.23 -3.89 9.17
C MET A 102 10.82 -5.23 9.58
N LYS A 103 10.15 -5.90 10.51
CA LYS A 103 10.46 -7.27 10.90
C LYS A 103 9.18 -8.08 10.84
N LEU A 104 9.11 -8.97 9.85
CA LEU A 104 7.95 -9.81 9.60
C LEU A 104 8.26 -11.28 9.89
N SER A 105 7.28 -11.99 10.44
CA SER A 105 7.22 -13.44 10.36
C SER A 105 6.88 -13.88 8.94
N GLU A 106 7.06 -15.17 8.62
CA GLU A 106 6.71 -15.68 7.27
C GLU A 106 5.23 -15.45 6.91
N PRO A 107 4.24 -15.72 7.79
CA PRO A 107 2.84 -15.48 7.45
C PRO A 107 2.53 -14.01 7.19
N GLU A 108 3.12 -13.09 7.96
CA GLU A 108 2.91 -11.66 7.76
C GLU A 108 3.55 -11.17 6.46
N PHE A 109 4.73 -11.70 6.10
CA PHE A 109 5.39 -11.38 4.83
C PHE A 109 4.57 -11.86 3.63
N VAL A 110 4.07 -13.11 3.69
CA VAL A 110 3.19 -13.66 2.65
C VAL A 110 1.93 -12.82 2.51
N ASN A 111 1.24 -12.52 3.61
CA ASN A 111 0.03 -11.71 3.59
C ASN A 111 0.30 -10.30 3.01
N LEU A 112 1.35 -9.62 3.47
CA LEU A 112 1.70 -8.30 2.95
C LEU A 112 2.01 -8.35 1.44
N SER A 113 2.76 -9.36 1.00
CA SER A 113 3.08 -9.53 -0.43
C SER A 113 1.82 -9.76 -1.27
N GLU A 114 0.88 -10.58 -0.80
CA GLU A 114 -0.39 -10.83 -1.49
C GLU A 114 -1.21 -9.54 -1.60
N LYS A 115 -1.34 -8.78 -0.50
CA LYS A 115 -2.11 -7.52 -0.51
C LYS A 115 -1.46 -6.44 -1.39
N LEU A 116 -0.14 -6.30 -1.38
CA LEU A 116 0.56 -5.36 -2.26
C LEU A 116 0.37 -5.74 -3.74
N ASN A 117 0.41 -7.03 -4.09
CA ASN A 117 0.18 -7.47 -5.46
C ASN A 117 -1.24 -7.16 -5.95
N ILE A 118 -2.26 -7.24 -5.06
CA ILE A 118 -3.63 -6.85 -5.41
C ILE A 118 -3.70 -5.38 -5.83
N ILE A 119 -3.01 -4.49 -5.11
CA ILE A 119 -3.03 -3.05 -5.38
C ILE A 119 -2.24 -2.70 -6.65
N PHE A 120 -1.00 -3.20 -6.76
CA PHE A 120 -0.01 -2.71 -7.73
C PHE A 120 0.13 -3.60 -8.98
N GLU A 121 -0.40 -4.82 -8.96
CA GLU A 121 -0.39 -5.74 -10.11
C GLU A 121 -1.78 -6.39 -10.33
N PRO A 122 -2.87 -5.59 -10.42
CA PRO A 122 -4.24 -6.10 -10.49
C PRO A 122 -4.53 -6.99 -11.71
N GLU A 123 -3.77 -6.83 -12.80
CA GLU A 123 -3.94 -7.57 -14.06
C GLU A 123 -3.39 -9.01 -14.02
N LYS A 124 -2.68 -9.42 -12.95
CA LYS A 124 -2.33 -10.82 -12.76
C LYS A 124 -3.57 -11.56 -12.30
N GLU A 125 -4.34 -12.13 -13.24
CA GLU A 125 -5.44 -13.06 -12.98
C GLU A 125 -5.10 -13.97 -11.80
N ILE A 126 -5.75 -13.78 -10.66
CA ILE A 126 -5.70 -14.73 -9.56
C ILE A 126 -6.44 -15.97 -10.05
N LYS A 127 -5.72 -16.93 -10.62
CA LYS A 127 -6.23 -18.28 -10.86
C LYS A 127 -6.47 -18.93 -9.51
N THR A 128 -7.60 -18.64 -8.88
CA THR A 128 -8.08 -19.39 -7.72
C THR A 128 -8.41 -20.80 -8.20
N ALA A 129 -7.51 -21.74 -7.96
CA ALA A 129 -7.75 -23.16 -8.17
C ALA A 129 -8.72 -23.68 -7.09
N TYR A 130 -10.01 -23.35 -7.19
CA TYR A 130 -11.06 -24.13 -6.55
C TYR A 130 -11.44 -25.29 -7.46
N ASN A 131 -10.60 -26.34 -7.48
CA ASN A 131 -11.02 -27.65 -7.95
C ASN A 131 -11.92 -28.29 -6.87
N ASN A 132 -13.18 -27.88 -6.82
CA ASN A 132 -14.23 -28.68 -6.18
C ASN A 132 -14.59 -29.85 -7.10
N GLY A 133 -13.70 -30.84 -7.14
CA GLY A 133 -13.91 -32.13 -7.79
C GLY A 133 -14.33 -33.19 -6.78
N TYR A 134 -15.51 -33.03 -6.16
CA TYR A 134 -16.23 -34.18 -5.63
C TYR A 134 -17.21 -34.66 -6.70
N LYS A 135 -16.85 -35.75 -7.38
CA LYS A 135 -17.78 -36.74 -7.93
C LYS A 135 -17.16 -38.12 -7.77
#